data_AF-A0AAW0AIC2-F1
#
_entry.id   AF-A0AAW0AIC2-F1
#
_cell.length_a   1.000
_cell.length_b   1.000
_cell.length_c   1.000
_cell.angle_alpha   90.00
_cell.angle_beta   90.00
_cell.angle_gamma   90.00
#
_symmetry.space_group_name_H-M   'P 1'
#
loop_
_entity.id
_entity.type
_entity.pdbx_description
1 polymer ?
#
loop_
_entity_poly.entity_id
_entity_poly.type
_entity_poly.pdbx_seq_one_letter_code
_entity_poly.pdbx_strand_id
1 'polypeptide(L)'
;MTNKTELFRGDCTAEQAQVWLRTLEGTFTEATKEETKLYQFERSLYPGGTAEKWLDDVPAAEKTDFKKLVQAFNKKWPMPKYVARPQTLVINEIKTNKLRLDDVGQVVKDKDGTEVLSHQAWAQRTRKLLADIPNGDPGMLLMEHVRDGLPVALRKLIPFTAGQPPDTWEQWLAAVEAIDLHSINDLREEHATFAQLAHALGTTHMLSPGRTPSRAPSTPYTANTVRQTQPDFRQPSRRPTTPPRHTSFNPSTPQRGPPPHMAAPDSSFGGNSAFRPMNTFTRNLMQQPQSPSAGRGGPASLGGDPARDMELAQSLRDNPRLYTNDQAGTQRYATDYASWLAGPRDYKLFPFSPGTAAPGSRECWRCGMRTSPPHGAGHCSTSAQTPSLEYNVRRFVGQTLYPPGQRAGISQVIEVPYDPFGGRDPEQLLYEDEESGNGEELTS
;
A
#
# COMPACT_ATOMS: atom_id res chain seq x y z
N MET A 1 29.02 -5.30 -41.07
CA MET A 1 28.47 -6.38 -40.22
C MET A 1 27.82 -7.39 -41.15
N THR A 2 28.37 -8.59 -41.31
CA THR A 2 27.72 -9.66 -42.07
C THR A 2 26.56 -10.17 -41.21
N ASN A 3 25.33 -9.79 -41.57
CA ASN A 3 24.13 -10.37 -40.95
C ASN A 3 24.15 -11.86 -41.26
N LYS A 4 24.57 -12.67 -40.29
CA LYS A 4 24.52 -14.12 -40.39
C LYS A 4 23.04 -14.48 -40.27
N THR A 5 22.39 -14.76 -41.39
CA THR A 5 21.02 -15.27 -41.40
C THR A 5 20.99 -16.57 -40.60
N GLU A 6 20.23 -16.58 -39.51
CA GLU A 6 20.01 -17.80 -38.74
C GLU A 6 19.22 -18.79 -39.59
N LEU A 7 19.56 -20.08 -39.48
CA LEU A 7 18.87 -21.14 -40.20
C LEU A 7 17.49 -21.39 -39.60
N PHE A 8 16.46 -21.55 -40.44
CA PHE A 8 15.09 -21.80 -40.00
C PHE A 8 14.81 -23.28 -39.83
N ARG A 9 14.34 -23.69 -38.64
CA ARG A 9 14.04 -25.09 -38.31
C ARG A 9 12.58 -25.43 -38.57
N GLY A 10 11.68 -24.47 -38.35
CA GLY A 10 10.24 -24.58 -38.59
C GLY A 10 9.46 -25.44 -37.60
N ASP A 11 10.08 -25.83 -36.48
CA ASP A 11 9.50 -26.69 -35.44
C ASP A 11 9.14 -25.97 -34.13
N CYS A 12 9.62 -24.74 -33.91
CA CYS A 12 9.34 -23.99 -32.69
C CYS A 12 8.45 -22.77 -32.93
N THR A 13 7.54 -22.50 -31.99
CA THR A 13 6.68 -21.32 -32.01
C THR A 13 7.44 -20.02 -31.72
N ALA A 14 8.68 -20.12 -31.22
CA ALA A 14 9.55 -18.99 -30.97
C ALA A 14 10.22 -18.46 -32.26
N GLU A 15 10.41 -19.32 -33.27
CA GLU A 15 10.90 -18.90 -34.58
C GLU A 15 9.82 -18.10 -35.31
N GLN A 16 10.04 -16.80 -35.46
CA GLN A 16 9.15 -15.93 -36.22
C GLN A 16 9.35 -16.16 -37.72
N ALA A 17 8.69 -17.20 -38.27
CA ALA A 17 8.82 -17.64 -39.66
C ALA A 17 8.77 -16.49 -40.69
N GLN A 18 7.88 -15.52 -40.45
CA GLN A 18 7.72 -14.34 -41.31
C GLN A 18 8.88 -13.33 -41.19
N VAL A 19 9.47 -13.19 -40.00
CA VAL A 19 10.67 -12.34 -39.81
C VAL A 19 11.87 -12.98 -40.49
N TRP A 20 12.04 -14.29 -40.35
CA TRP A 20 13.08 -15.03 -41.08
C TRP A 20 12.91 -14.87 -42.59
N LEU A 21 11.70 -15.08 -43.12
CA LEU A 21 11.45 -14.97 -44.55
C LEU A 21 11.75 -13.55 -45.07
N ARG A 22 11.32 -12.50 -44.37
CA ARG A 22 11.63 -11.11 -44.74
C ARG A 22 13.12 -10.80 -44.65
N THR A 23 13.81 -11.38 -43.68
CA THR A 23 15.27 -11.22 -43.55
C THR A 23 15.98 -11.85 -44.74
N LEU A 24 15.56 -13.04 -45.15
CA LEU A 24 16.04 -13.71 -46.36
C LEU A 24 15.72 -12.88 -47.62
N GLU A 25 14.49 -12.43 -47.79
CA GLU A 25 14.07 -11.60 -48.93
C GLU A 25 14.88 -10.29 -49.00
N GLY A 26 15.20 -9.68 -47.86
CA GLY A 26 16.04 -8.49 -47.77
C GLY A 26 17.49 -8.71 -48.21
N THR A 27 17.95 -9.96 -48.36
CA THR A 27 19.26 -10.27 -48.96
C THR A 27 19.22 -10.28 -50.49
N PHE A 28 18.03 -10.31 -51.10
CA PHE A 28 17.88 -10.28 -52.54
C PHE A 28 17.94 -8.84 -53.08
N THR A 29 18.45 -8.71 -54.29
CA THR A 29 18.44 -7.46 -55.06
C THR A 29 17.57 -7.65 -56.30
N GLU A 30 17.23 -6.58 -57.01
CA GLU A 30 16.50 -6.67 -58.28
C GLU A 30 17.21 -7.52 -59.33
N ALA A 31 18.54 -7.64 -59.22
CA ALA A 31 19.38 -8.45 -60.11
C ALA A 31 19.47 -9.94 -59.70
N THR A 32 18.94 -10.33 -58.53
CA THR A 32 19.04 -11.70 -58.04
C THR A 32 18.15 -12.62 -58.88
N LYS A 33 18.79 -13.57 -59.58
CA LYS A 33 18.11 -14.56 -60.42
C LYS A 33 17.22 -15.48 -59.61
N GLU A 34 16.17 -15.98 -60.23
CA GLU A 34 15.18 -16.84 -59.58
C GLU A 34 15.79 -18.14 -59.04
N GLU A 35 16.69 -18.79 -59.80
CA GLU A 35 17.37 -20.01 -59.33
C GLU A 35 18.22 -19.74 -58.08
N THR A 36 18.80 -18.53 -57.99
CA THR A 36 19.60 -18.12 -56.84
C THR A 36 18.74 -17.91 -55.60
N LYS A 37 17.53 -17.35 -55.75
CA LYS A 37 16.59 -17.18 -54.62
C LYS A 37 16.16 -18.53 -54.05
N LEU A 38 15.80 -19.48 -54.93
CA LEU A 38 15.40 -20.84 -54.55
C LEU A 38 16.54 -21.57 -53.84
N TYR A 39 17.75 -21.50 -54.39
CA TYR A 39 18.94 -22.09 -53.78
C TYR A 39 19.22 -21.50 -52.39
N GLN A 40 19.17 -20.16 -52.26
CA GLN A 40 19.39 -19.51 -50.97
C GLN A 40 18.31 -19.85 -49.95
N PHE A 41 17.05 -19.99 -50.37
CA PHE A 41 15.96 -20.45 -49.51
C PHE A 41 16.25 -21.83 -48.94
N GLU A 42 16.56 -22.81 -49.79
CA GLU A 42 16.90 -24.17 -49.38
C GLU A 42 18.09 -24.19 -48.40
N ARG A 43 19.16 -23.44 -48.71
CA ARG A 43 20.36 -23.35 -47.86
C ARG A 43 20.15 -22.60 -46.56
N SER A 44 19.06 -21.84 -46.44
CA SER A 44 18.70 -21.11 -45.24
C SER A 44 17.83 -21.92 -44.28
N LEU A 45 17.50 -23.17 -44.63
CA LEU A 45 16.81 -24.12 -43.76
C LEU A 45 17.82 -24.92 -42.92
N TYR A 46 17.41 -25.31 -41.72
CA TYR A 46 18.22 -26.13 -40.84
C TYR A 46 18.25 -27.59 -41.34
N PRO A 47 19.43 -28.19 -41.57
CA PRO A 47 19.54 -29.57 -42.04
C PRO A 47 18.88 -30.59 -41.08
N GLY A 48 18.05 -31.47 -41.62
CA GLY A 48 17.22 -32.44 -40.90
C GLY A 48 16.01 -31.84 -40.18
N GLY A 49 15.80 -30.52 -40.30
CA GLY A 49 14.73 -29.78 -39.63
C GLY A 49 13.33 -30.04 -40.22
N THR A 50 12.31 -29.54 -39.53
CA THR A 50 10.91 -29.65 -39.98
C THR A 50 10.66 -28.85 -41.25
N ALA A 51 11.31 -27.70 -41.40
CA ALA A 51 11.21 -26.87 -42.58
C ALA A 51 11.83 -27.52 -43.82
N GLU A 52 12.98 -28.17 -43.70
CA GLU A 52 13.61 -28.89 -44.81
C GLU A 52 12.76 -30.08 -45.25
N LYS A 53 12.29 -30.91 -44.29
CA LYS A 53 11.37 -32.02 -44.58
C LYS A 53 10.08 -31.56 -45.25
N TRP A 54 9.53 -30.44 -44.79
CA TRP A 54 8.37 -29.83 -45.46
C TRP A 54 8.72 -29.40 -46.88
N LEU A 55 9.88 -28.79 -47.10
CA LEU A 55 10.32 -28.40 -48.43
C LEU A 55 10.40 -29.62 -49.34
N ASP A 56 10.92 -30.76 -48.88
CA ASP A 56 10.94 -32.01 -49.65
C ASP A 56 9.55 -32.43 -50.14
N ASP A 57 8.53 -32.28 -49.29
CA ASP A 57 7.13 -32.61 -49.58
C ASP A 57 6.41 -31.59 -50.51
N VAL A 58 6.96 -30.39 -50.72
CA VAL A 58 6.37 -29.39 -51.62
C VAL A 58 6.46 -29.88 -53.09
N PRO A 59 5.37 -29.83 -53.88
CA PRO A 59 5.37 -30.27 -55.27
C PRO A 59 6.42 -29.54 -56.11
N ALA A 60 7.08 -30.26 -57.03
CA ALA A 60 8.11 -29.70 -57.89
C ALA A 60 7.64 -28.46 -58.70
N ALA A 61 6.36 -28.42 -59.08
CA ALA A 61 5.76 -27.29 -59.80
C ALA A 61 5.65 -25.99 -58.96
N GLU A 62 5.69 -26.09 -57.62
CA GLU A 62 5.70 -24.96 -56.69
C GLU A 62 7.12 -24.51 -56.34
N LYS A 63 8.12 -25.37 -56.59
CA LYS A 63 9.56 -25.08 -56.35
C LYS A 63 10.25 -24.37 -57.51
N THR A 64 9.60 -24.16 -58.64
CA THR A 64 10.19 -23.50 -59.82
C THR A 64 10.12 -21.98 -59.78
N ASP A 65 9.32 -21.43 -58.88
CA ASP A 65 9.02 -20.01 -58.77
C ASP A 65 9.03 -19.64 -57.29
N PHE A 66 9.87 -18.68 -56.91
CA PHE A 66 10.06 -18.27 -55.53
C PHE A 66 8.77 -17.70 -54.93
N LYS A 67 7.95 -17.01 -55.73
CA LYS A 67 6.65 -16.49 -55.28
C LYS A 67 5.68 -17.61 -54.95
N LYS A 68 5.65 -18.69 -55.73
CA LYS A 68 4.84 -19.89 -55.41
C LYS A 68 5.35 -20.58 -54.15
N LEU A 69 6.67 -20.69 -54.00
CA LEU A 69 7.27 -21.26 -52.80
C LEU A 69 6.93 -20.44 -51.55
N VAL A 70 6.95 -19.11 -51.64
CA VAL A 70 6.51 -18.20 -50.56
C VAL A 70 5.02 -18.40 -50.23
N GLN A 71 4.17 -18.62 -51.23
CA GLN A 71 2.75 -18.93 -50.99
C GLN A 71 2.58 -20.26 -50.24
N ALA A 72 3.31 -21.30 -50.66
CA ALA A 72 3.32 -22.59 -49.98
C ALA A 72 3.84 -22.46 -48.54
N PHE A 73 4.91 -21.68 -48.35
CA PHE A 73 5.49 -21.37 -47.04
C PHE A 73 4.48 -20.68 -46.12
N ASN A 74 3.81 -19.62 -46.61
CA ASN A 74 2.79 -18.90 -45.87
C ASN A 74 1.55 -19.74 -45.57
N LYS A 75 1.27 -20.78 -46.37
CA LYS A 75 0.21 -21.75 -46.07
C LYS A 75 0.62 -22.67 -44.91
N LYS A 76 1.89 -23.07 -44.83
CA LYS A 76 2.42 -23.96 -43.79
C LYS A 76 2.67 -23.22 -42.47
N TRP A 77 3.27 -22.03 -42.52
CA TRP A 77 3.52 -21.14 -41.39
C TRP A 77 2.76 -19.83 -41.59
N PRO A 78 1.43 -19.82 -41.36
CA PRO A 78 0.62 -18.63 -41.56
C PRO A 78 1.11 -17.48 -40.70
N MET A 79 1.02 -16.27 -41.26
CA MET A 79 1.32 -15.05 -40.52
C MET A 79 0.45 -15.03 -39.26
N PRO A 80 1.04 -14.89 -38.05
CA PRO A 80 0.26 -14.77 -36.83
C PRO A 80 -0.77 -13.67 -37.04
N LYS A 81 -2.06 -13.99 -36.89
CA LYS A 81 -3.09 -12.96 -36.92
C LYS A 81 -2.74 -11.98 -35.81
N TYR A 82 -2.43 -10.75 -36.17
CA TYR A 82 -2.27 -9.69 -35.19
C TYR A 82 -3.63 -9.46 -34.55
N VAL A 83 -3.85 -10.12 -33.42
CA VAL A 83 -5.01 -9.83 -32.59
C VAL A 83 -4.69 -8.47 -31.99
N ALA A 84 -5.39 -7.44 -32.48
CA ALA A 84 -5.31 -6.12 -31.89
C ALA A 84 -5.45 -6.28 -30.38
N ARG A 85 -4.48 -5.75 -29.63
CA ARG A 85 -4.46 -5.91 -28.18
C ARG A 85 -5.79 -5.37 -27.66
N PRO A 86 -6.57 -6.16 -26.90
CA PRO A 86 -7.83 -5.70 -26.36
C PRO A 86 -7.61 -4.41 -25.55
N GLN A 87 -8.43 -3.39 -25.78
CA GLN A 87 -8.32 -2.12 -25.05
C GLN A 87 -8.34 -2.32 -23.53
N THR A 88 -9.13 -3.28 -23.05
CA THR A 88 -9.19 -3.66 -21.63
C THR A 88 -7.85 -4.16 -21.08
N LEU A 89 -7.06 -4.90 -21.87
CA LEU A 89 -5.72 -5.33 -21.48
C LEU A 89 -4.74 -4.16 -21.44
N VAL A 90 -4.81 -3.24 -22.41
CA VAL A 90 -4.00 -2.01 -22.41
C VAL A 90 -4.28 -1.17 -21.17
N ILE A 91 -5.56 -0.91 -20.88
CA ILE A 91 -5.98 -0.15 -19.70
C ILE A 91 -5.51 -0.82 -18.40
N ASN A 92 -5.61 -2.15 -18.30
CA ASN A 92 -5.12 -2.87 -17.13
C ASN A 92 -3.59 -2.80 -17.00
N GLU A 93 -2.85 -2.83 -18.12
CA GLU A 93 -1.40 -2.66 -18.11
C GLU A 93 -1.02 -1.25 -17.64
N ILE A 94 -1.74 -0.21 -18.09
CA ILE A 94 -1.55 1.17 -17.60
C ILE A 94 -1.78 1.26 -16.09
N LYS A 95 -2.89 0.69 -15.59
CA LYS A 95 -3.23 0.68 -14.15
C LYS A 95 -2.22 -0.07 -13.28
N THR A 96 -1.51 -1.04 -13.86
CA THR A 96 -0.52 -1.86 -13.15
C THR A 96 0.91 -1.39 -13.37
N ASN A 97 1.14 -0.42 -14.26
CA ASN A 97 2.44 0.18 -14.51
C ASN A 97 2.86 1.10 -13.34
N LYS A 98 3.50 0.53 -12.32
CA LYS A 98 3.93 1.23 -11.11
C LYS A 98 5.44 1.35 -11.03
N LEU A 99 5.92 2.51 -10.59
CA LEU A 99 7.30 2.76 -10.23
C LEU A 99 7.42 2.74 -8.70
N ARG A 100 8.33 1.94 -8.15
CA ARG A 100 8.59 1.94 -6.70
C ARG A 100 9.54 3.07 -6.34
N LEU A 101 9.42 3.59 -5.13
CA LEU A 101 10.29 4.67 -4.65
C LEU A 101 11.77 4.28 -4.66
N ASP A 102 12.08 3.04 -4.26
CA ASP A 102 13.45 2.53 -4.21
C ASP A 102 14.08 2.40 -5.61
N ASP A 103 13.25 2.26 -6.64
CA ASP A 103 13.67 2.11 -8.04
C ASP A 103 13.87 3.46 -8.72
N VAL A 104 13.39 4.58 -8.15
CA VAL A 104 13.49 5.92 -8.77
C VAL A 104 14.94 6.35 -8.96
N GLY A 105 15.25 6.88 -10.15
CA GLY A 105 16.57 7.40 -10.49
C GLY A 105 17.64 6.32 -10.72
N GLN A 106 17.28 5.03 -10.67
CA GLN A 106 18.19 3.96 -11.06
C GLN A 106 18.37 3.95 -12.58
N VAL A 107 19.60 3.65 -13.03
CA VAL A 107 19.88 3.43 -14.44
C VAL A 107 19.35 2.05 -14.82
N VAL A 108 18.44 2.01 -15.79
CA VAL A 108 17.87 0.79 -16.36
C VAL A 108 18.17 0.74 -17.85
N LYS A 109 18.29 -0.47 -18.41
CA LYS A 109 18.44 -0.65 -19.85
C LYS A 109 17.07 -0.77 -20.50
N ASP A 110 16.79 0.08 -21.48
CA ASP A 110 15.59 -0.08 -22.31
C ASP A 110 15.76 -1.31 -23.24
N LYS A 111 14.69 -1.68 -23.96
CA LYS A 111 14.66 -2.80 -24.91
C LYS A 111 15.76 -2.74 -25.96
N ASP A 112 16.21 -1.54 -26.32
CA ASP A 112 17.27 -1.30 -27.30
C ASP A 112 18.68 -1.34 -26.68
N GLY A 113 18.79 -1.60 -25.37
CA GLY A 113 20.05 -1.64 -24.63
C GLY A 113 20.55 -0.26 -24.15
N THR A 114 19.85 0.82 -24.49
CA THR A 114 20.17 2.19 -24.06
C THR A 114 19.94 2.35 -22.56
N GLU A 115 20.91 2.94 -21.87
CA GLU A 115 20.82 3.26 -20.45
C GLU A 115 20.00 4.54 -20.25
N VAL A 116 18.89 4.41 -19.51
CA VAL A 116 17.95 5.50 -19.20
C VAL A 116 17.61 5.46 -17.71
N LEU A 117 17.16 6.57 -17.15
CA LEU A 117 16.71 6.57 -15.75
C LEU A 117 15.34 5.87 -15.63
N SER A 118 15.11 5.17 -14.52
CA SER A 118 13.93 4.34 -14.31
C SER A 118 12.61 5.10 -14.43
N HIS A 119 12.54 6.36 -13.99
CA HIS A 119 11.36 7.20 -14.13
C HIS A 119 11.13 7.64 -15.58
N GLN A 120 12.20 7.85 -16.35
CA GLN A 120 12.11 8.11 -17.78
C GLN A 120 11.62 6.87 -18.53
N ALA A 121 12.20 5.69 -18.23
CA ALA A 121 11.75 4.42 -18.80
C ALA A 121 10.26 4.14 -18.49
N TRP A 122 9.84 4.44 -17.26
CA TRP A 122 8.44 4.34 -16.85
C TRP A 122 7.54 5.28 -17.65
N ALA A 123 7.93 6.54 -17.83
CA ALA A 123 7.16 7.53 -18.58
C ALA A 123 7.04 7.15 -20.07
N GLN A 124 8.14 6.73 -20.69
CA GLN A 124 8.17 6.24 -22.07
C GLN A 124 7.27 5.00 -22.25
N ARG A 125 7.29 4.07 -21.29
CA ARG A 125 6.39 2.91 -21.30
C ARG A 125 4.93 3.34 -21.22
N THR A 126 4.59 4.27 -20.32
CA THR A 126 3.22 4.80 -20.20
C THR A 126 2.79 5.49 -21.49
N ARG A 127 3.67 6.27 -22.13
CA ARG A 127 3.41 6.90 -23.44
C ARG A 127 3.07 5.86 -24.51
N LYS A 128 3.87 4.78 -24.61
CA LYS A 128 3.61 3.67 -25.55
C LYS A 128 2.26 2.99 -25.29
N LEU A 129 1.92 2.73 -24.02
CA LEU A 129 0.64 2.13 -23.67
C LEU A 129 -0.57 3.04 -23.97
N LEU A 130 -0.46 4.35 -23.77
CA LEU A 130 -1.51 5.30 -24.11
C LEU A 130 -1.74 5.37 -25.63
N ALA A 131 -0.67 5.27 -26.43
CA ALA A 131 -0.76 5.21 -27.89
C ALA A 131 -1.44 3.93 -28.40
N ASP A 132 -1.39 2.84 -27.64
CA ASP A 132 -2.07 1.57 -27.97
C ASP A 132 -3.60 1.61 -27.71
N ILE A 133 -4.14 2.67 -27.10
CA ILE A 133 -5.57 2.83 -26.86
C ILE A 133 -6.26 3.34 -28.14
N PRO A 134 -7.26 2.61 -28.69
CA PRO A 134 -8.06 3.12 -29.80
C PRO A 134 -8.77 4.43 -29.43
N ASN A 135 -8.61 5.47 -30.25
CA ASN A 135 -9.11 6.83 -30.02
C ASN A 135 -8.47 7.58 -28.83
N GLY A 136 -7.40 7.05 -28.24
CA GLY A 136 -6.67 7.66 -27.12
C GLY A 136 -7.48 7.79 -25.83
N ASP A 137 -7.07 8.72 -24.97
CA ASP A 137 -7.77 9.11 -23.74
C ASP A 137 -7.92 10.64 -23.69
N PRO A 138 -8.83 11.23 -24.51
CA PRO A 138 -8.91 12.67 -24.73
C PRO A 138 -9.33 13.48 -23.49
N GLY A 139 -9.91 12.81 -22.48
CA GLY A 139 -10.29 13.43 -21.20
C GLY A 139 -9.29 13.18 -20.07
N MET A 140 -8.16 12.52 -20.36
CA MET A 140 -7.19 12.09 -19.34
C MET A 140 -7.86 11.33 -18.19
N LEU A 141 -8.89 10.53 -18.49
CA LEU A 141 -9.67 9.79 -17.49
C LEU A 141 -8.80 8.76 -16.75
N LEU A 142 -7.69 8.33 -17.36
CA LEU A 142 -6.72 7.43 -16.74
C LEU A 142 -5.65 8.16 -15.92
N MET A 143 -5.66 9.49 -15.88
CA MET A 143 -4.62 10.29 -15.19
C MET A 143 -4.51 9.95 -13.73
N GLU A 144 -5.61 9.78 -13.01
CA GLU A 144 -5.56 9.41 -11.59
C GLU A 144 -4.82 8.08 -11.37
N HIS A 145 -5.10 7.08 -12.20
CA HIS A 145 -4.44 5.78 -12.15
C HIS A 145 -2.96 5.84 -12.51
N VAL A 146 -2.61 6.61 -13.54
CA VAL A 146 -1.21 6.79 -13.96
C VAL A 146 -0.43 7.56 -12.89
N ARG A 147 -1.04 8.59 -12.31
CA ARG A 147 -0.48 9.36 -11.21
C ARG A 147 -0.25 8.48 -9.98
N ASP A 148 -1.17 7.58 -9.66
CA ASP A 148 -1.00 6.61 -8.57
C ASP A 148 0.04 5.51 -8.88
N GLY A 149 0.44 5.39 -10.14
CA GLY A 149 1.59 4.59 -10.55
C GLY A 149 2.94 5.19 -10.12
N LEU A 150 2.99 6.47 -9.76
CA LEU A 150 4.20 7.15 -9.30
C LEU A 150 4.29 7.26 -7.77
N PRO A 151 5.50 7.17 -7.19
CA PRO A 151 5.73 7.48 -5.79
C PRO A 151 5.30 8.92 -5.46
N VAL A 152 4.68 9.12 -4.29
CA VAL A 152 4.25 10.45 -3.81
C VAL A 152 5.38 11.48 -3.87
N ALA A 153 6.60 11.07 -3.52
CA ALA A 153 7.78 11.93 -3.56
C ALA A 153 8.03 12.50 -4.98
N LEU A 154 8.01 11.63 -5.99
CA LEU A 154 8.21 12.04 -7.39
C LEU A 154 7.09 12.97 -7.88
N ARG A 155 5.84 12.70 -7.46
CA ARG A 155 4.69 13.53 -7.83
C ARG A 155 4.82 14.98 -7.37
N LYS A 156 5.52 15.24 -6.26
CA LYS A 156 5.77 16.59 -5.75
C LYS A 156 6.74 17.39 -6.61
N LEU A 157 7.61 16.72 -7.37
CA LEU A 157 8.59 17.36 -8.25
C LEU A 157 8.02 17.74 -9.62
N ILE A 158 6.85 17.20 -9.98
CA ILE A 158 6.22 17.54 -11.25
C ILE A 158 5.77 19.01 -11.18
N PRO A 159 6.33 19.92 -11.99
CA PRO A 159 6.05 21.33 -11.89
C PRO A 159 4.59 21.64 -12.27
N PHE A 160 4.00 22.58 -11.55
CA PHE A 160 2.73 23.21 -11.90
C PHE A 160 3.04 24.49 -12.70
N THR A 161 2.91 24.44 -14.02
CA THR A 161 3.11 25.62 -14.86
C THR A 161 2.01 26.63 -14.60
N ALA A 162 2.35 27.86 -14.18
CA ALA A 162 1.39 28.91 -13.82
C ALA A 162 0.36 28.46 -12.75
N GLY A 163 0.76 27.58 -11.83
CA GLY A 163 -0.13 27.05 -10.79
C GLY A 163 -1.18 26.06 -11.28
N GLN A 164 -1.13 25.66 -12.55
CA GLN A 164 -1.98 24.63 -13.12
C GLN A 164 -1.18 23.34 -13.34
N PRO A 165 -1.78 22.16 -13.08
CA PRO A 165 -1.16 20.90 -13.43
C PRO A 165 -1.08 20.76 -14.97
N PRO A 166 -0.16 19.94 -15.49
CA PRO A 166 -0.13 19.61 -16.92
C PRO A 166 -1.50 19.12 -17.40
N ASP A 167 -2.00 19.72 -18.48
CA ASP A 167 -3.36 19.53 -19.01
C ASP A 167 -3.45 18.53 -20.16
N THR A 168 -2.32 17.94 -20.54
CA THR A 168 -2.22 16.91 -21.57
C THR A 168 -1.28 15.79 -21.14
N TRP A 169 -1.51 14.59 -21.67
CA TRP A 169 -0.64 13.44 -21.46
C TRP A 169 0.82 13.71 -21.81
N GLU A 170 1.06 14.42 -22.91
CA GLU A 170 2.41 14.69 -23.39
C GLU A 170 3.16 15.64 -22.45
N GLN A 171 2.52 16.74 -22.01
CA GLN A 171 3.13 17.65 -21.04
C GLN A 171 3.40 16.94 -19.72
N TRP A 172 2.46 16.12 -19.23
CA TRP A 172 2.62 15.43 -17.97
C TRP A 172 3.78 14.41 -18.00
N LEU A 173 3.85 13.59 -19.05
CA LEU A 173 4.92 12.60 -19.21
C LEU A 173 6.27 13.27 -19.48
N ALA A 174 6.31 14.35 -20.27
CA ALA A 174 7.53 15.14 -20.47
C ALA A 174 8.02 15.76 -19.16
N ALA A 175 7.09 16.24 -18.31
CA ALA A 175 7.44 16.78 -16.99
C ALA A 175 8.02 15.71 -16.06
N VAL A 176 7.52 14.47 -16.10
CA VAL A 176 8.13 13.33 -15.38
C VAL A 176 9.52 13.03 -15.93
N GLU A 177 9.71 13.01 -17.25
CA GLU A 177 11.00 12.72 -17.89
C GLU A 177 12.07 13.77 -17.61
N ALA A 178 11.65 15.02 -17.46
CA ALA A 178 12.51 16.17 -17.19
C ALA A 178 13.00 16.25 -15.74
N ILE A 179 12.50 15.41 -14.83
CA ILE A 179 12.98 15.37 -13.44
C ILE A 179 14.44 14.94 -13.44
N ASP A 180 15.30 15.83 -12.98
CA ASP A 180 16.73 15.63 -12.93
C ASP A 180 17.16 14.75 -11.74
N LEU A 181 18.35 14.17 -11.85
CA LEU A 181 18.87 13.25 -10.84
C LEU A 181 19.18 13.94 -9.50
N HIS A 182 19.50 15.23 -9.50
CA HIS A 182 19.79 15.97 -8.28
C HIS A 182 18.51 16.12 -7.45
N SER A 183 17.41 16.55 -8.06
CA SER A 183 16.09 16.61 -7.42
C SER A 183 15.65 15.25 -6.85
N ILE A 184 15.96 14.15 -7.54
CA ILE A 184 15.69 12.79 -7.05
C ILE A 184 16.55 12.45 -5.83
N ASN A 185 17.83 12.82 -5.82
CA ASN A 185 18.70 12.56 -4.68
C ASN A 185 18.26 13.36 -3.45
N ASP A 186 17.88 14.63 -3.62
CA ASP A 186 17.35 15.47 -2.55
C ASP A 186 16.09 14.85 -1.93
N LEU A 187 15.16 14.34 -2.76
CA LEU A 187 14.00 13.59 -2.28
C LEU A 187 14.38 12.34 -1.48
N ARG A 188 15.43 11.61 -1.90
CA ARG A 188 15.88 10.40 -1.20
C ARG A 188 16.48 10.75 0.16
N GLU A 189 17.22 11.85 0.24
CA GLU A 189 17.76 12.36 1.51
C GLU A 189 16.63 12.84 2.44
N GLU A 190 15.64 13.57 1.92
CA GLU A 190 14.44 13.97 2.69
C GLU A 190 13.68 12.73 3.20
N HIS A 191 13.51 11.71 2.35
CA HIS A 191 12.81 10.48 2.75
C HIS A 191 13.63 9.65 3.76
N ALA A 192 14.96 9.60 3.60
CA ALA A 192 15.85 8.91 4.54
C ALA A 192 15.88 9.60 5.90
N THR A 193 15.95 10.93 5.94
CA THR A 193 15.89 11.72 7.18
C THR A 193 14.54 11.56 7.87
N PHE A 194 13.43 11.57 7.13
CA PHE A 194 12.10 11.30 7.67
C PHE A 194 12.00 9.89 8.25
N ALA A 195 12.53 8.86 7.56
CA ALA A 195 12.55 7.49 8.04
C ALA A 195 13.41 7.34 9.33
N GLN A 196 14.56 8.03 9.40
CA GLN A 196 15.41 8.06 10.60
C GLN A 196 14.70 8.73 11.77
N LEU A 197 14.03 9.87 11.54
CA LEU A 197 13.27 10.58 12.56
C LEU A 197 12.10 9.71 13.08
N ALA A 198 11.36 9.06 12.18
CA ALA A 198 10.30 8.14 12.54
C ALA A 198 10.83 6.96 13.38
N HIS A 199 11.99 6.41 13.02
CA HIS A 199 12.65 5.36 13.81
C HIS A 199 13.10 5.85 15.19
N ALA A 200 13.69 7.04 15.28
CA ALA A 200 14.13 7.64 16.54
C ALA A 200 12.94 7.88 17.49
N LEU A 201 11.84 8.44 16.98
CA LEU A 201 10.61 8.65 17.75
C LEU A 201 9.96 7.32 18.18
N GLY A 202 9.95 6.31 17.30
CA GLY A 202 9.48 4.96 17.64
C GLY A 202 10.32 4.27 18.71
N THR A 203 11.64 4.48 18.70
CA THR A 203 12.56 3.88 19.68
C THR A 203 12.52 4.59 21.03
N THR A 204 12.29 5.91 21.04
CA THR A 204 12.20 6.72 22.27
C THR A 204 11.02 6.30 23.17
N HIS A 205 9.96 5.73 22.59
CA HIS A 205 8.81 5.25 23.35
C HIS A 205 9.04 3.89 24.06
N MET A 206 10.15 3.19 23.78
CA MET A 206 10.50 1.90 24.38
C MET A 206 11.57 1.98 25.48
N LEU A 207 12.26 3.13 25.63
CA LEU A 207 13.38 3.31 26.58
C LEU A 207 13.05 4.28 27.73
N SER A 208 11.78 4.40 28.15
CA SER A 208 11.48 4.91 29.50
C SER A 208 11.50 3.73 30.48
N PRO A 209 12.62 3.45 31.17
CA PRO A 209 12.59 2.55 32.32
C PRO A 209 11.63 3.14 33.35
N GLY A 210 10.71 2.31 33.84
CA GLY A 210 9.71 2.69 34.82
C GLY A 210 10.34 3.45 35.97
N ARG A 211 10.07 4.76 36.04
CA ARG A 211 10.24 5.54 37.27
C ARG A 211 9.32 4.90 38.30
N THR A 212 9.90 4.09 39.17
CA THR A 212 9.30 3.75 40.45
C THR A 212 8.92 5.06 41.15
N PRO A 213 7.73 5.16 41.75
CA PRO A 213 7.31 6.37 42.43
C PRO A 213 8.26 6.65 43.59
N SER A 214 9.05 7.71 43.43
CA SER A 214 9.93 8.21 44.47
C SER A 214 9.06 8.72 45.62
N ARG A 215 9.18 8.02 46.74
CA ARG A 215 8.60 8.33 48.04
C ARG A 215 8.94 9.78 48.41
N ALA A 216 7.91 10.60 48.62
CA ALA A 216 8.06 12.00 49.00
C ALA A 216 8.94 12.15 50.25
N PRO A 217 9.84 13.15 50.31
CA PRO A 217 10.54 13.51 51.53
C PRO A 217 9.57 14.20 52.49
N SER A 218 9.31 13.56 53.63
CA SER A 218 8.59 14.15 54.75
C SER A 218 9.46 15.24 55.39
N THR A 219 9.05 16.49 55.21
CA THR A 219 9.47 17.64 56.03
C THR A 219 8.98 17.47 57.47
N PRO A 220 9.82 17.70 58.50
CA PRO A 220 9.41 17.60 59.89
C PRO A 220 8.64 18.86 60.31
N TYR A 221 7.34 18.70 60.58
CA TYR A 221 6.55 19.68 61.33
C TYR A 221 6.63 19.31 62.81
N THR A 222 7.27 20.17 63.60
CA THR A 222 7.22 20.13 65.06
C THR A 222 5.80 20.45 65.52
N ALA A 223 5.10 19.46 66.08
CA ALA A 223 3.86 19.68 66.81
C ALA A 223 3.89 18.90 68.12
N ASN A 224 3.60 19.64 69.19
CA ASN A 224 3.60 19.24 70.58
C ASN A 224 2.63 18.11 70.90
N THR A 225 3.10 17.28 71.84
CA THR A 225 2.40 16.37 72.74
C THR A 225 0.95 16.73 73.08
N VAL A 226 0.03 15.77 72.91
CA VAL A 226 -0.97 15.41 73.93
C VAL A 226 -1.12 13.88 73.96
N ARG A 227 -0.88 13.34 75.16
CA ARG A 227 -1.07 11.94 75.55
C ARG A 227 -2.53 11.52 75.39
N GLN A 228 -2.77 10.34 74.82
CA GLN A 228 -3.87 9.49 75.28
C GLN A 228 -3.46 8.02 75.24
N THR A 229 -3.62 7.42 76.41
CA THR A 229 -3.33 6.05 76.80
C THR A 229 -4.30 5.07 76.14
N GLN A 230 -3.80 3.97 75.59
CA GLN A 230 -4.58 2.75 75.40
C GLN A 230 -3.83 1.50 75.87
N PRO A 231 -4.56 0.48 76.36
CA PRO A 231 -4.00 -0.60 77.15
C PRO A 231 -3.49 -1.78 76.31
N ASP A 232 -2.53 -2.48 76.91
CA ASP A 232 -2.01 -3.80 76.54
C ASP A 232 -3.11 -4.83 76.26
N PHE A 233 -3.02 -5.49 75.11
CA PHE A 233 -3.49 -6.87 74.99
C PHE A 233 -2.48 -7.76 74.26
N ARG A 234 -2.07 -8.78 75.01
CA ARG A 234 -1.06 -9.80 74.70
C ARG A 234 -1.47 -10.70 73.53
N GLN A 235 -0.47 -11.08 72.74
CA GLN A 235 -0.50 -12.23 71.84
C GLN A 235 -0.73 -13.54 72.61
N PRO A 236 -1.24 -14.57 71.91
CA PRO A 236 -0.51 -15.83 71.95
C PRO A 236 -0.33 -16.49 70.57
N SER A 237 0.89 -16.98 70.38
CA SER A 237 1.35 -17.93 69.37
C SER A 237 0.63 -19.27 69.48
N ARG A 238 0.15 -19.84 68.36
CA ARG A 238 -0.09 -21.29 68.16
C ARG A 238 0.01 -21.72 66.67
N ARG A 239 1.03 -22.54 66.35
CA ARG A 239 0.98 -23.68 65.40
C ARG A 239 0.16 -24.83 66.03
N PRO A 240 -0.02 -26.05 65.43
CA PRO A 240 -0.01 -26.55 64.03
C PRO A 240 -1.41 -27.18 63.69
N THR A 241 -1.69 -27.91 62.60
CA THR A 241 -1.70 -29.41 62.51
C THR A 241 -2.37 -29.86 61.17
N THR A 242 -1.72 -30.74 60.38
CA THR A 242 -2.27 -31.67 59.35
C THR A 242 -3.07 -32.82 60.02
N PRO A 243 -3.99 -33.65 59.43
CA PRO A 243 -3.89 -34.43 58.15
C PRO A 243 -5.32 -34.78 57.57
N PRO A 244 -5.66 -35.95 56.94
CA PRO A 244 -4.89 -36.98 56.22
C PRO A 244 -5.42 -37.34 54.81
N ARG A 245 -4.63 -38.25 54.23
CA ARG A 245 -4.59 -38.94 52.94
C ARG A 245 -5.46 -40.20 52.95
N HIS A 246 -6.12 -40.53 51.84
CA HIS A 246 -6.48 -41.91 51.50
C HIS A 246 -6.02 -42.26 50.07
N THR A 247 -5.22 -43.33 50.02
CA THR A 247 -4.85 -44.18 48.88
C THR A 247 -6.10 -44.93 48.38
N SER A 248 -6.28 -45.26 47.10
CA SER A 248 -5.70 -46.38 46.33
C SER A 248 -6.57 -46.44 45.04
N PHE A 249 -6.15 -46.74 43.81
CA PHE A 249 -5.66 -48.02 43.28
C PHE A 249 -5.34 -47.78 41.78
N ASN A 250 -4.22 -48.34 41.33
CA ASN A 250 -3.91 -48.62 39.92
C ASN A 250 -4.56 -49.99 39.56
N PRO A 251 -4.89 -50.35 38.29
CA PRO A 251 -3.82 -50.80 37.38
C PRO A 251 -4.04 -50.55 35.86
N SER A 252 -2.92 -50.30 35.18
CA SER A 252 -2.42 -50.95 33.94
C SER A 252 -3.31 -51.11 32.70
N THR A 253 -2.85 -50.54 31.57
CA THR A 253 -2.59 -51.13 30.21
C THR A 253 -2.75 -50.07 29.08
N PRO A 254 -2.26 -50.28 27.84
CA PRO A 254 -0.85 -50.22 27.46
C PRO A 254 -0.56 -49.20 26.33
N GLN A 255 0.73 -48.88 26.17
CA GLN A 255 1.28 -48.10 25.07
C GLN A 255 0.89 -48.66 23.69
N ARG A 256 0.50 -47.76 22.78
CA ARG A 256 0.51 -47.99 21.33
C ARG A 256 1.79 -47.38 20.77
N GLY A 257 2.74 -48.23 20.38
CA GLY A 257 3.86 -47.86 19.54
C GLY A 257 3.42 -47.61 18.09
N PRO A 258 4.25 -46.94 17.28
CA PRO A 258 4.05 -46.84 15.83
C PRO A 258 4.52 -48.12 15.11
N PRO A 259 3.88 -48.49 13.98
CA PRO A 259 4.15 -49.76 13.29
C PRO A 259 5.43 -49.75 12.43
N PRO A 260 5.96 -50.94 12.07
CA PRO A 260 7.22 -51.12 11.35
C PRO A 260 7.08 -51.35 9.82
N HIS A 261 8.19 -51.03 9.13
CA HIS A 261 8.80 -51.62 7.92
C HIS A 261 7.97 -52.02 6.68
N MET A 262 8.43 -51.53 5.51
CA MET A 262 8.83 -52.38 4.38
C MET A 262 10.08 -51.81 3.67
N ALA A 263 11.09 -52.68 3.51
CA ALA A 263 12.22 -52.59 2.57
C ALA A 263 11.74 -52.99 1.15
N ALA A 264 12.43 -52.82 0.02
CA ALA A 264 13.86 -52.79 -0.37
C ALA A 264 13.97 -52.19 -1.82
N PRO A 265 15.06 -52.35 -2.63
CA PRO A 265 16.47 -52.68 -2.34
C PRO A 265 17.50 -51.74 -3.02
N ASP A 266 18.74 -51.91 -2.55
CA ASP A 266 20.05 -51.81 -3.21
C ASP A 266 20.33 -50.84 -4.37
N SER A 267 21.29 -49.95 -4.11
CA SER A 267 22.41 -49.71 -5.04
C SER A 267 23.64 -49.29 -4.23
N SER A 268 24.55 -50.24 -4.08
CA SER A 268 25.88 -50.09 -3.52
C SER A 268 26.83 -49.54 -4.58
N PHE A 269 27.54 -48.45 -4.29
CA PHE A 269 28.95 -48.27 -4.66
C PHE A 269 29.59 -47.32 -3.63
N GLY A 270 30.43 -47.90 -2.77
CA GLY A 270 31.15 -47.18 -1.73
C GLY A 270 32.45 -46.54 -2.24
N GLY A 271 33.10 -45.78 -1.36
CA GLY A 271 34.52 -45.52 -1.50
C GLY A 271 35.08 -44.24 -0.88
N ASN A 272 35.18 -44.23 0.46
CA ASN A 272 36.32 -43.71 1.23
C ASN A 272 36.62 -42.20 1.37
N SER A 273 36.52 -41.82 2.65
CA SER A 273 37.60 -41.28 3.49
C SER A 273 37.89 -39.78 3.52
N ALA A 274 37.42 -39.20 4.63
CA ALA A 274 38.19 -38.47 5.62
C ALA A 274 38.98 -37.23 5.16
N PHE A 275 38.45 -36.04 5.47
CA PHE A 275 39.18 -34.97 6.15
C PHE A 275 38.17 -34.06 6.87
N ARG A 276 38.37 -33.86 8.17
CA ARG A 276 37.68 -32.84 8.97
C ARG A 276 38.25 -31.46 8.63
N PRO A 277 37.44 -30.39 8.69
CA PRO A 277 37.69 -29.42 9.76
C PRO A 277 36.41 -28.87 10.41
N MET A 278 36.64 -28.14 11.50
CA MET A 278 35.70 -27.76 12.55
C MET A 278 34.59 -26.78 12.16
N ASN A 279 33.45 -27.02 12.82
CA ASN A 279 32.41 -26.12 13.32
C ASN A 279 32.77 -24.64 13.50
N THR A 280 31.98 -23.76 12.88
CA THR A 280 31.47 -22.50 13.48
C THR A 280 30.27 -21.96 12.69
N PHE A 281 29.10 -22.61 12.65
CA PHE A 281 27.91 -21.99 12.01
C PHE A 281 26.53 -22.37 12.57
N THR A 282 26.43 -22.84 13.82
CA THR A 282 25.12 -23.23 14.38
C THR A 282 25.00 -22.85 15.86
N ARG A 283 24.79 -21.56 16.14
CA ARG A 283 24.29 -21.12 17.46
C ARG A 283 23.50 -19.80 17.51
N ASN A 284 22.79 -19.42 16.44
CA ASN A 284 21.87 -18.28 16.48
C ASN A 284 20.59 -18.52 15.66
N LEU A 285 19.87 -19.61 15.96
CA LEU A 285 18.59 -19.91 15.32
C LEU A 285 17.51 -20.17 16.39
N MET A 286 17.28 -19.19 17.26
CA MET A 286 16.05 -19.12 18.08
C MET A 286 15.82 -17.70 18.63
N GLN A 287 15.66 -16.73 17.74
CA GLN A 287 14.86 -15.54 18.00
C GLN A 287 14.08 -15.24 16.74
N GLN A 288 12.77 -15.51 16.76
CA GLN A 288 11.88 -15.03 15.72
C GLN A 288 11.88 -13.50 15.79
N PRO A 289 12.23 -12.77 14.71
CA PRO A 289 11.90 -11.35 14.63
C PRO A 289 10.38 -11.25 14.60
N GLN A 290 9.81 -10.53 15.57
CA GLN A 290 8.42 -10.14 15.51
C GLN A 290 8.22 -9.34 14.22
N SER A 291 7.30 -9.80 13.37
CA SER A 291 6.89 -9.09 12.17
C SER A 291 6.51 -7.65 12.51
N PRO A 292 7.05 -6.62 11.82
CA PRO A 292 6.52 -5.28 11.97
C PRO A 292 5.07 -5.32 11.48
N SER A 293 4.15 -5.08 12.41
CA SER A 293 2.74 -4.91 12.10
C SER A 293 2.62 -3.79 11.07
N ALA A 294 2.20 -4.15 9.86
CA ALA A 294 1.91 -3.21 8.79
C ALA A 294 0.96 -2.12 9.33
N GLY A 295 1.40 -0.87 9.24
CA GLY A 295 0.67 0.31 9.70
C GLY A 295 -0.70 0.38 9.05
N ARG A 296 -1.74 0.12 9.84
CA ARG A 296 -3.14 0.29 9.44
C ARG A 296 -3.53 1.77 9.50
N GLY A 297 -3.66 2.34 8.30
CA GLY A 297 -4.41 3.54 7.89
C GLY A 297 -5.17 4.35 8.95
N GLY A 298 -4.44 5.19 9.68
CA GLY A 298 -4.96 6.36 10.37
C GLY A 298 -4.05 7.56 10.14
N PRO A 299 -4.50 8.80 10.39
CA PRO A 299 -3.62 9.97 10.45
C PRO A 299 -2.69 9.87 11.66
N ALA A 300 -1.74 8.93 11.64
CA ALA A 300 -0.45 9.18 12.28
C ALA A 300 0.13 10.37 11.52
N SER A 301 0.39 11.49 12.22
CA SER A 301 0.96 12.75 11.74
C SER A 301 1.08 12.83 10.22
N LEU A 302 0.30 13.70 9.58
CA LEU A 302 0.28 13.88 8.11
C LEU A 302 1.64 14.34 7.53
N GLY A 303 2.76 14.12 8.23
CA GLY A 303 4.13 14.43 7.81
C GLY A 303 4.29 15.91 7.47
N GLY A 304 3.33 16.73 7.91
CA GLY A 304 3.13 18.09 7.46
C GLY A 304 3.65 19.08 8.49
N ASP A 305 3.86 20.28 7.98
CA ASP A 305 4.02 21.50 8.76
C ASP A 305 3.09 21.50 10.01
N PRO A 306 3.64 21.60 11.24
CA PRO A 306 2.85 21.65 12.47
C PRO A 306 1.72 22.69 12.45
N ALA A 307 1.88 23.78 11.70
CA ALA A 307 0.83 24.78 11.54
C ALA A 307 -0.39 24.22 10.80
N ARG A 308 -0.18 23.43 9.74
CA ARG A 308 -1.26 22.78 8.99
C ARG A 308 -1.95 21.69 9.80
N ASP A 309 -1.19 20.92 10.57
CA ASP A 309 -1.75 19.91 11.46
C ASP A 309 -2.63 20.57 12.55
N MET A 310 -2.19 21.71 13.10
CA MET A 310 -2.97 22.50 14.03
C MET A 310 -4.25 23.07 13.40
N GLU A 311 -4.16 23.64 12.20
CA GLU A 311 -5.31 24.17 11.45
C GLU A 311 -6.34 23.07 11.18
N LEU A 312 -5.89 21.89 10.73
CA LEU A 312 -6.79 20.76 10.48
C LEU A 312 -7.44 20.27 11.78
N ALA A 313 -6.68 20.15 12.87
CA ALA A 313 -7.22 19.73 14.16
C ALA A 313 -8.25 20.72 14.72
N GLN A 314 -8.01 22.02 14.55
CA GLN A 314 -8.97 23.08 14.88
C GLN A 314 -10.21 22.98 14.00
N SER A 315 -10.05 22.89 12.67
CA SER A 315 -11.15 22.76 11.73
C SER A 315 -12.06 21.56 12.06
N LEU A 316 -11.47 20.42 12.41
CA LEU A 316 -12.22 19.21 12.81
C LEU A 316 -12.95 19.36 14.14
N ARG A 317 -12.38 20.11 15.09
CA ARG A 317 -13.02 20.40 16.39
C ARG A 317 -14.16 21.40 16.24
N ASP A 318 -13.96 22.43 15.43
CA ASP A 318 -14.89 23.56 15.33
C ASP A 318 -16.05 23.25 14.38
N ASN A 319 -15.82 22.41 13.37
CA ASN A 319 -16.83 22.04 12.37
C ASN A 319 -17.01 20.51 12.22
N PRO A 320 -17.30 19.77 13.30
CA PRO A 320 -17.43 18.32 13.21
C PRO A 320 -18.76 17.95 12.55
N ARG A 321 -18.72 17.00 11.61
CA ARG A 321 -19.92 16.36 11.07
C ARG A 321 -20.38 15.25 12.02
N LEU A 322 -21.26 15.62 12.95
CA LEU A 322 -21.87 14.73 13.94
C LEU A 322 -23.28 14.31 13.53
N TYR A 323 -23.70 13.15 14.01
CA TYR A 323 -25.03 12.59 13.73
C TYR A 323 -25.69 12.15 15.03
N THR A 324 -27.01 12.29 15.08
CA THR A 324 -27.87 11.83 16.18
C THR A 324 -27.81 10.31 16.30
N ASN A 325 -27.93 9.78 17.52
CA ASN A 325 -27.94 8.34 17.78
C ASN A 325 -29.33 7.70 17.48
N ASP A 326 -29.87 7.99 16.31
CA ASP A 326 -31.14 7.48 15.83
C ASP A 326 -30.98 6.89 14.42
N GLN A 327 -32.07 6.31 13.90
CA GLN A 327 -32.04 5.68 12.58
C GLN A 327 -31.73 6.68 11.46
N ALA A 328 -32.25 7.91 11.56
CA ALA A 328 -32.01 8.97 10.59
C ALA A 328 -30.54 9.41 10.59
N GLY A 329 -29.96 9.64 11.76
CA GLY A 329 -28.54 9.96 11.91
C GLY A 329 -27.64 8.85 11.40
N THR A 330 -28.00 7.59 11.64
CA THR A 330 -27.27 6.42 11.12
C THR A 330 -27.28 6.35 9.60
N GLN A 331 -28.43 6.62 8.96
CA GLN A 331 -28.54 6.65 7.49
C GLN A 331 -27.73 7.80 6.89
N ARG A 332 -27.81 9.01 7.47
CA ARG A 332 -27.02 10.16 7.03
C ARG A 332 -25.52 9.92 7.15
N TYR A 333 -25.07 9.36 8.28
CA TYR A 333 -23.68 8.96 8.47
C TYR A 333 -23.22 7.97 7.40
N ALA A 334 -24.01 6.93 7.11
CA ALA A 334 -23.65 5.93 6.10
C ALA A 334 -23.49 6.56 4.70
N THR A 335 -24.40 7.46 4.30
CA THR A 335 -24.34 8.18 3.02
C THR A 335 -23.12 9.10 2.94
N ASP A 336 -22.88 9.90 3.98
CA ASP A 336 -21.77 10.85 4.00
C ASP A 336 -20.41 10.14 4.08
N TYR A 337 -20.31 9.06 4.85
CA TYR A 337 -19.09 8.25 4.96
C TYR A 337 -18.79 7.53 3.63
N ALA A 338 -19.81 7.01 2.94
CA ALA A 338 -19.63 6.43 1.61
C ALA A 338 -19.17 7.48 0.57
N SER A 339 -19.77 8.67 0.61
CA SER A 339 -19.39 9.78 -0.28
C SER A 339 -17.97 10.26 -0.01
N TRP A 340 -17.59 10.36 1.27
CA TRP A 340 -16.23 10.72 1.68
C TRP A 340 -15.18 9.67 1.25
N LEU A 341 -15.52 8.38 1.30
CA LEU A 341 -14.65 7.31 0.81
C LEU A 341 -14.47 7.31 -0.71
N ALA A 342 -15.50 7.71 -1.46
CA ALA A 342 -15.49 7.76 -2.92
C ALA A 342 -14.86 9.04 -3.48
N GLY A 343 -14.88 10.14 -2.71
CA GLY A 343 -14.35 11.44 -3.12
C GLY A 343 -12.89 11.70 -2.72
N PRO A 344 -12.39 12.92 -2.97
CA PRO A 344 -11.13 13.38 -2.42
C PRO A 344 -11.18 13.29 -0.89
N ARG A 345 -10.21 12.60 -0.28
CA ARG A 345 -10.16 12.36 1.18
C ARG A 345 -9.77 13.63 1.95
N ASP A 346 -10.61 14.65 1.88
CA ASP A 346 -10.47 15.84 2.71
C ASP A 346 -10.89 15.52 4.14
N TYR A 347 -9.91 15.47 5.04
CA TYR A 347 -10.15 15.20 6.45
C TYR A 347 -10.91 16.33 7.14
N LYS A 348 -10.97 17.56 6.59
CA LYS A 348 -11.81 18.64 7.14
C LYS A 348 -13.30 18.27 7.13
N LEU A 349 -13.71 17.36 6.25
CA LEU A 349 -15.09 16.90 6.08
C LEU A 349 -15.34 15.48 6.62
N PHE A 350 -14.47 14.99 7.49
CA PHE A 350 -14.58 13.62 8.03
C PHE A 350 -15.89 13.42 8.82
N PRO A 351 -16.73 12.44 8.46
CA PRO A 351 -17.96 12.14 9.19
C PRO A 351 -17.69 11.23 10.40
N PHE A 352 -18.20 11.61 11.57
CA PHE A 352 -18.02 10.87 12.83
C PHE A 352 -19.22 9.98 13.15
N SER A 353 -19.02 8.87 13.86
CA SER A 353 -20.09 7.90 14.13
C SER A 353 -21.28 8.53 14.88
N PRO A 354 -22.52 8.10 14.60
CA PRO A 354 -23.72 8.55 15.31
C PRO A 354 -23.62 8.42 16.83
N GLY A 355 -24.11 9.43 17.56
CA GLY A 355 -24.15 9.43 19.02
C GLY A 355 -22.82 9.67 19.72
N THR A 356 -21.73 9.86 18.98
CA THR A 356 -20.42 10.19 19.56
C THR A 356 -20.29 11.68 19.88
N ALA A 357 -19.39 12.02 20.80
CA ALA A 357 -19.05 13.39 21.12
C ALA A 357 -18.17 14.04 20.03
N ALA A 358 -18.15 15.37 20.00
CA ALA A 358 -17.27 16.13 19.11
C ALA A 358 -15.78 15.74 19.32
N PRO A 359 -14.97 15.65 18.25
CA PRO A 359 -13.55 15.38 18.37
C PRO A 359 -12.84 16.49 19.16
N GLY A 360 -11.94 16.12 20.07
CA GLY A 360 -11.25 17.10 20.92
C GLY A 360 -12.09 17.65 22.08
N SER A 361 -13.27 17.06 22.34
CA SER A 361 -14.10 17.35 23.52
C SER A 361 -13.64 16.63 24.79
N ARG A 362 -12.46 15.99 24.74
CA ARG A 362 -11.91 15.08 25.77
C ARG A 362 -12.71 13.77 25.88
N GLU A 363 -13.26 13.35 24.76
CA GLU A 363 -13.85 12.05 24.57
C GLU A 363 -12.80 10.93 24.67
N CYS A 364 -13.25 9.73 25.03
CA CYS A 364 -12.45 8.53 24.83
C CYS A 364 -12.36 8.25 23.33
N TRP A 365 -11.16 8.24 22.76
CA TRP A 365 -10.96 8.04 21.33
C TRP A 365 -11.48 6.69 20.82
N ARG A 366 -11.62 5.69 21.70
CA ARG A 366 -12.05 4.32 21.34
C ARG A 366 -13.56 4.17 21.24
N CYS A 367 -14.33 4.77 22.14
CA CYS A 367 -15.80 4.71 22.09
C CYS A 367 -16.43 6.00 21.57
N GLY A 368 -15.66 7.06 21.37
CA GLY A 368 -16.13 8.35 20.91
C GLY A 368 -16.96 9.12 21.94
N MET A 369 -17.11 8.62 23.18
CA MET A 369 -17.98 9.21 24.20
C MET A 369 -17.17 9.99 25.25
N ARG A 370 -17.75 11.09 25.76
CA ARG A 370 -17.35 11.65 27.06
C ARG A 370 -18.00 10.81 28.14
N THR A 371 -17.19 10.24 29.01
CA THR A 371 -17.66 9.35 30.09
C THR A 371 -17.35 9.93 31.44
N SER A 372 -18.15 9.55 32.44
CA SER A 372 -17.91 9.84 33.85
C SER A 372 -17.84 8.52 34.61
N PRO A 373 -16.68 8.15 35.19
CA PRO A 373 -15.41 8.89 35.16
C PRO A 373 -14.77 8.89 33.75
N PRO A 374 -13.98 9.93 33.40
CA PRO A 374 -13.26 9.95 32.15
C PRO A 374 -12.23 8.83 32.10
N HIS A 375 -12.13 8.14 30.97
CA HIS A 375 -11.16 7.07 30.77
C HIS A 375 -10.42 7.22 29.43
N GLY A 376 -9.17 6.74 29.39
CA GLY A 376 -8.39 6.66 28.16
C GLY A 376 -8.74 5.43 27.33
N ALA A 377 -8.37 5.42 26.05
CA ALA A 377 -8.64 4.30 25.13
C ALA A 377 -8.21 2.92 25.65
N GLY A 378 -7.11 2.84 26.42
CA GLY A 378 -6.62 1.61 27.03
C GLY A 378 -7.48 1.05 28.17
N HIS A 379 -8.34 1.88 28.76
CA HIS A 379 -9.26 1.50 29.85
C HIS A 379 -10.73 1.53 29.42
N CYS A 380 -11.00 1.66 28.13
CA CYS A 380 -12.34 1.66 27.58
C CYS A 380 -12.93 0.24 27.56
N SER A 381 -13.95 0.01 28.39
CA SER A 381 -14.70 -1.24 28.48
C SER A 381 -15.97 -1.26 27.62
N THR A 382 -16.33 -0.14 26.98
CA THR A 382 -17.51 -0.03 26.13
C THR A 382 -17.41 -0.98 24.92
N SER A 383 -18.50 -1.70 24.65
CA SER A 383 -18.62 -2.59 23.48
C SER A 383 -18.80 -1.83 22.16
N ALA A 384 -19.49 -0.68 22.21
CA ALA A 384 -19.58 0.26 21.10
C ALA A 384 -18.23 0.97 20.89
N GLN A 385 -17.49 0.52 19.87
CA GLN A 385 -16.20 1.10 19.48
C GLN A 385 -16.38 1.88 18.17
N THR A 386 -15.73 3.03 18.08
CA THR A 386 -15.66 3.78 16.82
C THR A 386 -14.83 3.01 15.79
N PRO A 387 -15.12 3.15 14.49
CA PRO A 387 -14.28 2.60 13.43
C PRO A 387 -12.81 2.99 13.57
N SER A 388 -11.89 2.14 13.12
CA SER A 388 -10.44 2.37 13.31
C SER A 388 -9.96 3.69 12.73
N LEU A 389 -10.52 4.12 11.60
CA LEU A 389 -10.16 5.40 10.99
C LEU A 389 -10.60 6.59 11.85
N GLU A 390 -11.84 6.57 12.35
CA GLU A 390 -12.36 7.58 13.28
C GLU A 390 -11.54 7.63 14.57
N TYR A 391 -11.19 6.49 15.15
CA TYR A 391 -10.30 6.41 16.32
C TYR A 391 -9.01 7.19 16.08
N ASN A 392 -8.40 7.02 14.91
CA ASN A 392 -7.16 7.69 14.55
C ASN A 392 -7.36 9.19 14.33
N VAL A 393 -8.46 9.62 13.70
CA VAL A 393 -8.81 11.05 13.55
C VAL A 393 -9.03 11.71 14.91
N ARG A 394 -9.79 11.08 15.81
CA ARG A 394 -10.02 11.57 17.18
C ARG A 394 -8.72 11.66 17.98
N ARG A 395 -7.87 10.63 17.85
CA ARG A 395 -6.53 10.63 18.43
C ARG A 395 -5.69 11.79 17.91
N PHE A 396 -5.66 12.01 16.60
CA PHE A 396 -4.97 13.14 15.97
C PHE A 396 -5.44 14.48 16.55
N VAL A 397 -6.74 14.78 16.45
CA VAL A 397 -7.32 16.03 17.00
C VAL A 397 -6.98 16.20 18.48
N GLY A 398 -7.15 15.13 19.26
CA GLY A 398 -6.89 15.15 20.68
C GLY A 398 -5.41 15.34 21.05
N GLN A 399 -4.47 14.79 20.27
CA GLN A 399 -3.04 14.93 20.52
C GLN A 399 -2.51 16.29 20.08
N THR A 400 -2.98 16.79 18.93
CA THR A 400 -2.58 18.08 18.38
C THR A 400 -3.07 19.24 19.24
N LEU A 401 -4.34 19.21 19.67
CA LEU A 401 -4.92 20.28 20.50
C LEU A 401 -4.51 20.21 21.98
N TYR A 402 -4.16 19.02 22.48
CA TYR A 402 -3.84 18.80 23.90
C TYR A 402 -2.58 17.94 24.03
N PRO A 403 -1.39 18.51 23.82
CA PRO A 403 -0.13 17.78 23.87
C PRO A 403 0.13 17.16 25.25
N PRO A 404 0.96 16.11 25.31
CA PRO A 404 1.35 15.47 26.57
C PRO A 404 1.86 16.51 27.58
N GLY A 405 1.30 16.50 28.79
CA GLY A 405 1.59 17.50 29.82
C GLY A 405 0.40 18.41 30.15
N GLN A 406 -0.44 18.75 29.16
CA GLN A 406 -1.68 19.52 29.41
C GLN A 406 -2.88 18.65 29.80
N ARG A 407 -2.79 17.33 29.58
CA ARG A 407 -3.86 16.38 29.94
C ARG A 407 -3.84 15.94 31.41
N ALA A 408 -2.74 16.16 32.13
CA ALA A 408 -2.48 15.50 33.42
C ALA A 408 -3.18 16.13 34.64
N GLY A 409 -4.01 17.17 34.48
CA GLY A 409 -4.51 17.95 35.62
C GLY A 409 -6.01 17.93 35.89
N ILE A 410 -6.85 17.29 35.07
CA ILE A 410 -8.29 17.64 35.05
C ILE A 410 -9.13 16.54 35.66
N SER A 411 -9.00 16.42 36.97
CA SER A 411 -9.99 15.76 37.85
C SER A 411 -11.03 16.74 38.38
N GLN A 412 -11.03 18.00 37.93
CA GLN A 412 -12.06 18.99 38.26
C GLN A 412 -12.77 19.45 36.99
N VAL A 413 -14.06 19.11 36.92
CA VAL A 413 -14.99 19.45 35.86
C VAL A 413 -15.25 20.95 35.94
N ILE A 414 -14.81 21.71 34.93
CA ILE A 414 -15.48 22.98 34.61
C ILE A 414 -16.65 22.56 33.72
N GLU A 415 -17.84 22.47 34.30
CA GLU A 415 -19.08 22.37 33.53
C GLU A 415 -19.26 23.70 32.82
N VAL A 416 -18.94 23.73 31.53
CA VAL A 416 -19.45 24.78 30.66
C VAL A 416 -20.81 24.27 30.17
N PRO A 417 -21.93 24.94 30.53
CA PRO A 417 -23.24 24.55 30.02
C PRO A 417 -23.20 24.57 28.50
N TYR A 418 -23.59 23.46 27.89
CA TYR A 418 -23.78 23.39 26.45
C TYR A 418 -25.09 24.12 26.14
N ASP A 419 -24.99 25.32 25.56
CA ASP A 419 -26.11 26.05 24.97
C ASP A 419 -26.22 25.64 23.48
N PRO A 420 -27.22 24.82 23.10
CA PRO A 420 -27.39 24.40 21.72
C PRO A 420 -27.86 25.51 20.77
N PHE A 421 -28.16 26.72 21.26
CA PHE A 421 -28.75 27.80 20.46
C PHE A 421 -27.91 29.08 20.36
N GLY A 422 -26.65 29.05 20.83
CA GLY A 422 -25.65 30.07 20.52
C GLY A 422 -26.18 31.50 20.63
N GLY A 423 -26.71 31.88 21.80
CA GLY A 423 -26.97 33.28 22.14
C GLY A 423 -27.88 34.08 21.20
N ARG A 424 -28.77 33.46 20.42
CA ARG A 424 -29.86 34.18 19.74
C ARG A 424 -31.09 34.24 20.62
N ASP A 425 -31.60 35.46 20.79
CA ASP A 425 -32.84 35.73 21.51
C ASP A 425 -34.02 35.09 20.76
N PRO A 426 -34.81 34.19 21.40
CA PRO A 426 -35.94 33.54 20.76
C PRO A 426 -37.04 34.50 20.27
N GLU A 427 -37.05 35.78 20.67
CA GLU A 427 -37.97 36.77 20.11
C GLU A 427 -37.62 37.22 18.67
N GLN A 428 -36.38 37.01 18.20
CA GLN A 428 -35.99 37.41 16.83
C GLN A 428 -36.38 36.39 15.74
N LEU A 429 -36.81 35.18 16.11
CA LEU A 429 -37.17 34.12 15.15
C LEU A 429 -38.66 34.14 14.73
N LEU A 430 -39.46 35.09 15.22
CA LEU A 430 -40.90 35.14 14.98
C LEU A 430 -41.35 36.21 13.95
N TYR A 431 -40.43 36.92 13.29
CA TYR A 431 -40.79 38.09 12.44
C TYR A 431 -40.28 38.09 11.00
N GLU A 432 -39.72 36.99 10.47
CA GLU A 432 -39.14 37.00 9.10
C GLU A 432 -40.00 36.31 8.00
N ASP A 433 -41.27 35.96 8.26
CA ASP A 433 -42.12 35.21 7.30
C ASP A 433 -43.21 36.04 6.58
N GLU A 434 -43.11 37.37 6.49
CA GLU A 434 -44.10 38.19 5.77
C GLU A 434 -43.49 39.22 4.79
N GLU A 435 -42.74 38.79 3.77
CA GLU A 435 -42.56 39.65 2.58
C GLU A 435 -42.06 38.85 1.36
N SER A 436 -42.95 38.19 0.63
CA SER A 436 -42.73 37.74 -0.76
C SER A 436 -44.05 37.35 -1.43
N GLY A 437 -44.91 38.34 -1.69
CA GLY A 437 -46.14 38.17 -2.46
C GLY A 437 -46.18 39.11 -3.66
N ASN A 438 -46.36 38.49 -4.84
CA ASN A 438 -46.91 39.03 -6.09
C ASN A 438 -45.95 39.68 -7.10
N GLY A 439 -45.77 38.96 -8.22
CA GLY A 439 -45.20 39.51 -9.45
C GLY A 439 -45.07 38.50 -10.59
N GLU A 440 -46.15 37.84 -11.00
CA GLU A 440 -46.22 37.21 -12.33
C GLU A 440 -47.36 37.84 -13.14
N GLU A 441 -46.97 38.73 -14.05
CA GLU A 441 -47.82 39.33 -15.07
C GLU A 441 -47.64 38.55 -16.38
N LEU A 442 -48.76 38.01 -16.86
CA LEU A 442 -48.93 37.37 -18.17
C LEU A 442 -48.88 38.42 -19.29
N THR A 443 -48.09 38.18 -20.34
CA THR A 443 -48.39 38.76 -21.66
C THR A 443 -48.17 37.74 -22.77
N SER A 444 -49.25 37.58 -23.54
CA SER A 444 -49.39 36.93 -24.85
C SER A 444 -48.64 37.66 -25.97
#